data_AF-A0A6G3X3V4-F1
#
_entry.id   AF-A0A6G3X3V4-F1
#
_cell.length_a   1.000
_cell.length_b   1.000
_cell.length_c   1.000
_cell.angle_alpha   90.00
_cell.angle_beta   90.00
_cell.angle_gamma   90.00
#
_symmetry.space_group_name_H-M   'P 1'
#
loop_
_entity.id
_entity.type
_entity.pdbx_description
1 polymer ?
#
loop_
_entity_poly.entity_id
_entity_poly.type
_entity_poly.pdbx_seq_one_letter_code
_entity_poly.pdbx_strand_id
1 'polypeptide(L)'
;PYSATELDAVLAVLRHLLTARDTVLAVNAAYIASAAQTDATRTEPPFRLQGSYRNMNKIAERIVPVMNDDELSAVVDDHYAGEAQTLTTGAEANLLKLAALRGTLTAEQAGRW
;
A
#
# COMPACT_ATOMS: atom_id res chain seq x y z
N PRO A 1 33.00 12.61 -2.35
CA PRO A 1 32.18 11.78 -3.27
C PRO A 1 31.86 10.44 -2.61
N TYR A 2 30.67 9.86 -2.83
CA TYR A 2 30.33 8.52 -2.34
C TYR A 2 31.13 7.44 -3.08
N SER A 3 31.51 6.37 -2.39
CA SER A 3 31.99 5.13 -3.03
C SER A 3 30.87 4.47 -3.84
N ALA A 4 31.23 3.58 -4.75
CA ALA A 4 30.24 2.82 -5.54
C ALA A 4 29.25 2.08 -4.63
N THR A 5 29.75 1.43 -3.57
CA THR A 5 28.92 0.69 -2.61
C THR A 5 27.95 1.60 -1.85
N GLU A 6 28.40 2.77 -1.42
CA GLU A 6 27.51 3.74 -0.75
C GLU A 6 26.46 4.31 -1.72
N LEU A 7 26.85 4.57 -2.97
CA LEU A 7 25.93 5.03 -4.00
C LEU A 7 24.86 3.98 -4.31
N ASP A 8 25.25 2.71 -4.43
CA ASP A 8 24.32 1.61 -4.69
C ASP A 8 23.28 1.47 -3.57
N ALA A 9 23.70 1.60 -2.31
CA ALA A 9 22.80 1.58 -1.16
C ALA A 9 21.81 2.76 -1.18
N VAL A 10 22.28 3.97 -1.48
CA VAL A 10 21.40 5.15 -1.61
C VAL A 10 20.38 4.95 -2.72
N LEU A 11 20.83 4.49 -3.89
CA LEU A 11 19.93 4.25 -5.03
C LEU A 11 18.92 3.13 -4.74
N ALA A 12 19.30 2.10 -3.99
CA ALA A 12 18.38 1.04 -3.56
C ALA A 12 17.26 1.60 -2.68
N VAL A 13 17.59 2.36 -1.64
CA VAL A 13 16.59 3.00 -0.77
C VAL A 13 15.67 3.92 -1.58
N LEU A 14 16.21 4.74 -2.49
CA LEU A 14 15.39 5.61 -3.33
C LEU A 14 14.42 4.81 -4.21
N ARG A 15 14.86 3.71 -4.84
CA ARG A 15 13.97 2.84 -5.61
C ARG A 15 12.84 2.27 -4.75
N HIS A 16 13.15 1.75 -3.57
CA HIS A 16 12.14 1.20 -2.66
C HIS A 16 11.14 2.27 -2.19
N LEU A 17 11.61 3.48 -1.89
CA LEU A 17 10.75 4.61 -1.51
C LEU A 17 9.80 5.01 -2.65
N LEU A 18 10.27 5.01 -3.90
CA LEU A 18 9.43 5.29 -5.06
C LEU A 18 8.33 4.24 -5.22
N THR A 19 8.68 2.95 -5.14
CA THR A 19 7.72 1.84 -5.22
C THR A 19 6.67 1.89 -4.11
N ALA A 20 7.09 2.14 -2.86
CA ALA A 20 6.17 2.29 -1.74
C ALA A 20 5.24 3.51 -1.91
N ARG A 21 5.79 4.65 -2.36
CA ARG A 21 5.03 5.86 -2.63
C ARG A 21 3.94 5.62 -3.67
N ASP A 22 4.21 4.87 -4.73
CA ASP A 22 3.23 4.63 -5.78
C ASP A 22 2.02 3.85 -5.23
N THR A 23 2.24 2.89 -4.33
CA THR A 23 1.15 2.22 -3.60
C THR A 23 0.38 3.20 -2.69
N VAL A 24 1.09 4.00 -1.91
CA VAL A 24 0.47 5.00 -1.01
C VAL A 24 -0.41 5.99 -1.79
N LEU A 25 0.05 6.46 -2.95
CA LEU A 25 -0.70 7.36 -3.80
C LEU A 25 -1.94 6.68 -4.41
N ALA A 26 -1.83 5.42 -4.83
CA ALA A 26 -2.97 4.64 -5.33
C ALA A 26 -4.04 4.45 -4.24
N VAL A 27 -3.62 4.15 -3.01
CA VAL A 27 -4.51 4.05 -1.85
C VAL A 27 -5.19 5.39 -1.56
N ASN A 28 -4.44 6.50 -1.59
CA ASN A 28 -5.02 7.84 -1.38
C ASN A 28 -6.08 8.17 -2.44
N ALA A 29 -5.79 7.90 -3.71
CA ALA A 29 -6.73 8.14 -4.80
C ALA A 29 -8.00 7.30 -4.63
N ALA A 30 -7.86 6.02 -4.28
CA ALA A 30 -9.00 5.13 -4.02
C ALA A 30 -9.83 5.58 -2.81
N TYR A 31 -9.18 6.06 -1.75
CA TYR A 31 -9.86 6.61 -0.57
C TYR A 31 -10.70 7.85 -0.94
N ILE A 32 -10.11 8.81 -1.65
CA ILE A 32 -10.81 10.03 -2.10
C ILE A 32 -11.99 9.67 -3.01
N ALA A 33 -11.79 8.76 -3.96
CA ALA A 33 -12.85 8.31 -4.86
C ALA A 33 -14.00 7.61 -4.10
N SER A 34 -13.67 6.75 -3.14
CA SER A 34 -14.66 6.08 -2.28
C SER A 34 -15.42 7.06 -1.39
N ALA A 35 -14.73 8.06 -0.82
CA ALA A 35 -15.35 9.08 0.03
C ALA A 35 -16.27 10.04 -0.74
N ALA A 36 -16.03 10.24 -2.04
CA ALA A 36 -16.88 11.04 -2.91
C ALA A 36 -18.16 10.33 -3.36
N GLN A 37 -18.30 9.01 -3.14
CA GLN A 37 -19.50 8.24 -3.49
C GLN A 37 -20.51 8.22 -2.35
N THR A 38 -21.79 8.42 -2.68
CA THR A 38 -22.89 8.16 -1.76
C THR A 38 -23.23 6.67 -1.71
N ASP A 39 -23.83 6.23 -0.61
CA ASP A 39 -24.27 4.83 -0.47
C ASP A 39 -25.27 4.42 -1.57
N ALA A 40 -26.10 5.36 -2.05
CA ALA A 40 -27.06 5.11 -3.12
C ALA A 40 -26.43 4.87 -4.50
N THR A 41 -25.20 5.34 -4.73
CA THR A 41 -24.52 5.29 -6.03
C THR A 41 -23.28 4.40 -6.02
N ARG A 42 -23.03 3.70 -4.92
CA ARG A 42 -21.82 2.92 -4.68
C ARG A 42 -21.93 1.54 -5.35
N THR A 43 -20.89 1.13 -6.06
CA THR A 43 -20.83 -0.16 -6.77
C THR A 43 -19.90 -1.18 -6.13
N GLU A 44 -19.11 -0.77 -5.14
CA GLU A 44 -18.16 -1.60 -4.40
C GLU A 44 -18.14 -1.19 -2.92
N PRO A 45 -17.75 -2.06 -1.96
CA PRO A 45 -17.71 -1.70 -0.55
C PRO A 45 -16.89 -0.43 -0.25
N PRO A 46 -17.18 0.33 0.82
CA PRO A 46 -16.40 1.51 1.18
C PRO A 46 -14.92 1.19 1.42
N PHE A 47 -14.06 1.82 0.62
CA PHE A 47 -12.62 1.82 0.84
C PHE A 47 -12.24 2.93 1.84
N ARG A 48 -11.47 2.55 2.87
CA ARG A 48 -11.16 3.32 4.09
C ARG A 48 -9.68 3.31 4.48
N LEU A 49 -8.84 2.48 3.86
CA LEU A 49 -7.39 2.56 4.04
C LEU A 49 -6.86 3.91 3.54
N GLN A 50 -5.89 4.48 4.24
CA GLN A 50 -5.36 5.82 4.02
C GLN A 50 -4.00 5.79 3.31
N GLY A 51 -3.84 6.69 2.34
CA GLY A 51 -2.59 6.92 1.62
C GLY A 51 -1.93 8.25 1.99
N SER A 52 -1.83 8.57 3.28
CA SER A 52 -1.30 9.86 3.73
C SER A 52 0.22 9.88 3.84
N TYR A 53 0.82 11.07 3.97
CA TYR A 53 2.24 11.22 4.27
C TYR A 53 2.65 10.52 5.58
N ARG A 54 1.72 10.38 6.55
CA ARG A 54 2.00 9.64 7.80
C ARG A 54 2.11 8.15 7.55
N ASN A 55 1.31 7.60 6.63
CA ASN A 55 1.43 6.22 6.19
C ASN A 55 2.79 6.03 5.48
N MET A 56 3.15 6.95 4.59
CA MET A 56 4.45 6.92 3.91
C MET A 56 5.63 6.96 4.90
N ASN A 57 5.58 7.81 5.92
CA ASN A 57 6.64 7.89 6.93
C ASN A 57 6.81 6.57 7.69
N LYS A 58 5.71 5.95 8.14
CA LYS A 58 5.76 4.65 8.84
C LYS A 58 6.33 3.52 7.97
N ILE A 59 6.03 3.53 6.68
CA ILE A 59 6.58 2.56 5.72
C ILE A 59 8.08 2.83 5.51
N ALA A 60 8.45 4.10 5.29
CA ALA A 60 9.82 4.51 5.03
C ALA A 60 10.78 4.17 6.18
N GLU A 61 10.33 4.27 7.43
CA GLU A 61 11.10 3.90 8.63
C GLU A 61 11.56 2.44 8.63
N ARG A 62 10.90 1.56 7.86
CA ARG A 62 11.21 0.12 7.77
C ARG A 62 12.02 -0.25 6.54
N ILE A 63 12.26 0.66 5.60
CA ILE A 63 12.97 0.37 4.35
C ILE A 63 14.48 0.37 4.59
N VAL A 64 15.16 -0.70 4.14
CA VAL A 64 16.62 -0.83 4.20
C VAL A 64 17.19 -1.18 2.81
N PRO A 65 18.44 -0.79 2.47
CA PRO A 65 18.99 -0.93 1.12
C PRO A 65 19.12 -2.37 0.61
N VAL A 66 19.15 -3.37 1.50
CA VAL A 66 19.35 -4.78 1.14
C VAL A 66 18.04 -5.50 0.82
N MET A 67 16.89 -4.84 0.97
CA MET A 67 15.59 -5.45 0.68
C MET A 67 15.48 -5.88 -0.77
N ASN A 68 14.90 -7.05 -0.99
CA ASN A 68 14.36 -7.42 -2.30
C ASN A 68 12.91 -6.91 -2.46
N ASP A 69 12.32 -7.14 -3.63
CA ASP A 69 10.98 -6.66 -3.95
C ASP A 69 9.88 -7.31 -3.09
N ASP A 70 10.05 -8.58 -2.71
CA ASP A 70 9.09 -9.29 -1.85
C ASP A 70 9.14 -8.76 -0.41
N GLU A 71 10.34 -8.47 0.11
CA GLU A 71 10.54 -7.87 1.44
C GLU A 71 9.96 -6.46 1.51
N LEU A 72 10.17 -5.66 0.45
CA LEU A 72 9.52 -4.35 0.34
C LEU A 72 7.99 -4.50 0.28
N SER A 73 7.48 -5.45 -0.52
CA SER A 73 6.04 -5.72 -0.61
C SER A 73 5.46 -6.06 0.76
N ALA A 74 6.14 -6.93 1.53
CA ALA A 74 5.73 -7.34 2.86
C ALA A 74 5.67 -6.16 3.85
N VAL A 75 6.62 -5.20 3.79
CA VAL A 75 6.56 -3.99 4.61
C VAL A 75 5.28 -3.18 4.35
N VAL A 76 4.89 -3.06 3.07
CA VAL A 76 3.69 -2.33 2.66
C VAL A 76 2.43 -3.11 3.08
N ASP A 77 2.40 -4.43 2.87
CA ASP A 77 1.29 -5.29 3.30
C ASP A 77 1.07 -5.24 4.80
N ASP A 78 2.14 -5.36 5.60
CA ASP A 78 2.08 -5.28 7.06
C ASP A 78 1.50 -3.95 7.54
N HIS A 79 1.92 -2.83 6.94
CA HIS A 79 1.40 -1.51 7.29
C HIS A 79 -0.12 -1.46 7.10
N TYR A 80 -0.62 -1.90 5.94
CA TYR A 80 -2.04 -1.84 5.63
C TYR A 80 -2.87 -2.92 6.34
N ALA A 81 -2.29 -4.09 6.60
CA ALA A 81 -2.91 -5.11 7.43
C ALA A 81 -3.15 -4.58 8.85
N GLY A 82 -2.15 -3.89 9.44
CA GLY A 82 -2.30 -3.24 10.74
C GLY A 82 -3.37 -2.15 10.75
N GLU A 83 -3.46 -1.36 9.67
CA GLU A 83 -4.51 -0.34 9.52
C GLU A 83 -5.91 -0.96 9.41
N ALA A 84 -6.04 -2.03 8.63
CA ALA A 84 -7.29 -2.74 8.38
C ALA A 84 -7.89 -3.38 9.66
N GLN A 85 -7.08 -3.69 10.67
CA GLN A 85 -7.56 -4.23 11.95
C GLN A 85 -8.61 -3.33 12.60
N THR A 86 -8.51 -2.00 12.40
CA THR A 86 -9.46 -1.03 12.94
C THR A 86 -10.80 -1.00 12.20
N LEU A 87 -10.89 -1.62 11.02
CA LEU A 87 -12.07 -1.61 10.15
C LEU A 87 -13.07 -2.73 10.46
N THR A 88 -12.74 -3.67 11.35
CA THR A 88 -13.61 -4.79 11.76
C THR A 88 -14.15 -5.57 10.55
N THR A 89 -15.46 -5.60 10.33
CA THR A 89 -16.11 -6.28 9.18
C THR A 89 -15.71 -5.71 7.83
N GLY A 90 -15.22 -4.46 7.77
CA GLY A 90 -14.75 -3.84 6.53
C GLY A 90 -13.32 -4.22 6.14
N ALA A 91 -12.59 -4.95 6.98
CA ALA A 91 -11.17 -5.24 6.78
C ALA A 91 -10.91 -6.05 5.51
N GLU A 92 -11.66 -7.13 5.27
CA GLU A 92 -11.44 -8.01 4.12
C GLU A 92 -11.61 -7.26 2.79
N ALA A 93 -12.74 -6.58 2.60
CA ALA A 93 -12.99 -5.81 1.38
C ALA A 93 -11.91 -4.74 1.14
N ASN A 94 -11.42 -4.10 2.20
CA ASN A 94 -10.35 -3.11 2.08
C ASN A 94 -9.01 -3.72 1.66
N LEU A 95 -8.65 -4.88 2.21
CA LEU A 95 -7.42 -5.59 1.83
C LEU A 95 -7.51 -6.19 0.43
N LEU A 96 -8.69 -6.67 0.01
CA LEU A 96 -8.92 -7.12 -1.37
C LEU A 96 -8.78 -5.97 -2.36
N LYS A 97 -9.37 -4.80 -2.09
CA LYS A 97 -9.19 -3.61 -2.92
C LYS A 97 -7.71 -3.19 -2.98
N LEU A 98 -6.99 -3.25 -1.86
CA LEU A 98 -5.56 -2.96 -1.83
C LEU A 98 -4.78 -3.92 -2.74
N ALA A 99 -5.03 -5.23 -2.65
CA ALA A 99 -4.39 -6.21 -3.51
C ALA A 99 -4.70 -5.96 -5.00
N ALA A 100 -5.94 -5.56 -5.32
CA ALA A 100 -6.31 -5.15 -6.67
C ALA A 100 -5.55 -3.90 -7.14
N LEU A 101 -5.42 -2.86 -6.29
CA LEU A 101 -4.65 -1.64 -6.59
C LEU A 101 -3.16 -1.93 -6.81
N ARG A 102 -2.62 -2.94 -6.13
CA ARG A 102 -1.21 -3.36 -6.22
C ARG A 102 -0.96 -4.40 -7.32
N GLY A 103 -2.01 -4.89 -8.00
CA GLY A 103 -1.89 -5.94 -9.01
C GLY A 103 -1.52 -7.31 -8.44
N THR A 104 -1.71 -7.53 -7.14
CA THR A 104 -1.36 -8.77 -6.42
C THR A 104 -2.57 -9.62 -6.04
N LEU A 105 -3.76 -9.27 -6.55
CA LEU A 105 -5.00 -10.01 -6.31
C LEU A 105 -4.92 -11.42 -6.91
N THR A 106 -5.03 -12.44 -6.06
CA THR A 106 -5.08 -13.84 -6.53
C THR A 106 -6.45 -14.18 -7.13
N ALA A 107 -6.54 -15.27 -7.88
CA ALA A 107 -7.81 -15.73 -8.45
C ALA A 107 -8.87 -16.04 -7.37
N GLU A 108 -8.45 -16.61 -6.24
CA GLU A 108 -9.33 -16.87 -5.09
C GLU A 108 -9.82 -15.57 -4.44
N GLN A 109 -8.93 -14.59 -4.28
CA GLN A 109 -9.29 -13.28 -3.77
C GLN A 109 -10.22 -12.52 -4.72
N ALA A 110 -10.01 -12.65 -6.04
CA ALA A 110 -10.88 -12.07 -7.05
C ALA A 110 -12.30 -12.67 -7.04
N GLY A 111 -12.47 -13.93 -6.64
CA GLY A 111 -13.80 -14.53 -6.45
C GLY A 111 -14.54 -14.02 -5.22
N ARG A 112 -13.84 -13.42 -4.25
CA ARG A 112 -14.40 -12.79 -3.05
C ARG A 112 -14.53 -11.27 -3.15
N TRP A 113 -13.92 -10.67 -4.17
CA TRP A 113 -14.01 -9.25 -4.49
C TRP A 113 -15.27 -8.98 -5.33
#